data_AF-A0A838CKN9-F1
#
_entry.id   AF-A0A838CKN9-F1
#
_cell.length_a   1.000
_cell.length_b   1.000
_cell.length_c   1.000
_cell.angle_alpha   90.00
_cell.angle_beta   90.00
_cell.angle_gamma   90.00
#
_symmetry.space_group_name_H-M   'P 1'
#
loop_
_entity.id
_entity.type
_entity.pdbx_description
1 polymer ?
#
loop_
_entity_poly.entity_id
_entity_poly.type
_entity_poly.pdbx_seq_one_letter_code
_entity_poly.pdbx_strand_id
1 'polypeptide(L)'
;MSLDLSWWQFAAMVVDYAIKFVMIGVVPGGRKPSSANAWLLLILLLPIVGLPLYLLFGSTFVSRRRHRIQVEARSALDGAWAGPEGVERQLPPDTASVVHLNRELTGYPAVSGQVRALWSDYTMTMQRIAKLIDDASATISIEIYAVAWDDTTDVVFQALERAVERGVHVRLLFDHIGSAKYPGFKKLKKRLTAIGVDWNMMLPLAPLRARWRRPDLRNHRKLVVIDSRVAFMGSFNLIDRSYLMPGHVRAGRQWVDAFVELEGPIVGSIESMFAVDWYTESGERLDVAGAPKETSIGSGDVLQLVPSGPGYLTEPNLRMFNSMIHNAKEQITLCSPYFVPEESLLEAITSACYRGVRVDLLVGERADQFMVQHAQSAYYEQLLKAGVRIWEFPAPYVLHTKFVLTDPGHEGAVGVVGSSNMDIRSFSLNYESSLFVASGPLLGALEQLGANYLAVSKELTLERWSRRPWYRRYVDNVMKLTSALQ
;
A
#
# COMPACT_ATOMS: atom_id res chain seq x y z
N MET A 1 60.53 -7.08 4.96
CA MET A 1 59.70 -6.74 3.78
C MET A 1 59.16 -5.34 3.99
N SER A 2 59.82 -4.34 3.39
CA SER A 2 59.33 -2.97 3.36
C SER A 2 58.16 -2.92 2.36
N LEU A 3 56.94 -2.73 2.85
CA LEU A 3 55.81 -2.41 2.00
C LEU A 3 56.04 -1.00 1.44
N ASP A 4 56.59 -0.92 0.23
CA ASP A 4 56.71 0.33 -0.51
C ASP A 4 55.35 0.63 -1.16
N LEU A 5 54.38 0.97 -0.31
CA LEU A 5 53.08 1.46 -0.73
C LEU A 5 53.31 2.86 -1.31
N SER A 6 53.24 2.98 -2.63
CA SER A 6 53.16 4.28 -3.29
C SER A 6 52.09 5.14 -2.59
N TRP A 7 52.35 6.43 -2.39
CA TRP A 7 51.50 7.33 -1.58
C TRP A 7 50.00 7.27 -1.93
N TRP A 8 49.64 6.96 -3.18
CA TRP A 8 48.25 6.77 -3.60
C TRP A 8 47.59 5.49 -3.06
N GLN A 9 48.33 4.40 -2.88
CA GLN A 9 47.83 3.16 -2.28
C GLN A 9 47.56 3.34 -0.79
N PHE A 10 48.47 4.03 -0.09
CA PHE A 10 48.27 4.39 1.32
C PHE A 10 47.06 5.31 1.48
N ALA A 11 46.95 6.36 0.64
CA ALA A 11 45.80 7.25 0.66
C ALA A 11 44.48 6.52 0.36
N ALA A 12 44.44 5.64 -0.64
CA ALA A 12 43.27 4.84 -0.96
C ALA A 12 42.86 3.92 0.21
N MET A 13 43.83 3.29 0.87
CA MET A 13 43.61 2.47 2.07
C MET A 13 43.03 3.30 3.22
N VAL A 14 43.60 4.48 3.50
CA VAL A 14 43.10 5.38 4.56
C VAL A 14 41.66 5.80 4.27
N VAL A 15 41.35 6.18 3.04
CA VAL A 15 39.98 6.56 2.62
C VAL A 15 39.02 5.39 2.79
N ASP A 16 39.41 4.18 2.36
CA ASP A 16 38.59 2.97 2.51
C ASP A 16 38.24 2.68 3.98
N TYR A 17 39.24 2.63 4.86
CA TYR A 17 39.00 2.40 6.30
C TYR A 17 38.23 3.53 6.97
N ALA A 18 38.46 4.79 6.57
CA ALA A 18 37.70 5.92 7.09
C ALA A 18 36.22 5.82 6.71
N ILE A 19 35.90 5.49 5.46
CA ILE A 19 34.52 5.23 5.01
C ILE A 19 33.91 4.13 5.87
N LYS A 20 34.57 2.97 6.01
CA LYS A 20 34.05 1.85 6.81
C LYS A 20 33.77 2.24 8.26
N PHE A 21 34.71 2.94 8.90
CA PHE A 21 34.56 3.41 10.29
C PHE A 21 33.39 4.39 10.45
N VAL A 22 33.29 5.39 9.56
CA VAL A 22 32.18 6.35 9.57
C VAL A 22 30.85 5.63 9.34
N MET A 23 30.79 4.71 8.39
CA MET A 23 29.55 4.02 8.02
C MET A 23 29.05 3.09 9.12
N ILE A 24 29.93 2.50 9.95
CA ILE A 24 29.52 1.76 11.15
C ILE A 24 28.72 2.63 12.13
N GLY A 25 29.10 3.90 12.31
CA GLY A 25 28.34 4.83 13.15
C GLY A 25 27.09 5.41 12.49
N VAL A 26 27.10 5.55 11.15
CA VAL A 26 26.04 6.25 10.40
C VAL A 26 24.90 5.33 9.95
N VAL A 27 25.20 4.12 9.47
CA VAL A 27 24.21 3.21 8.86
C VAL A 27 23.18 2.68 9.87
N PRO A 28 23.53 2.32 11.12
CA PRO A 28 22.54 1.83 12.08
C PRO A 28 21.51 2.87 12.51
N GLY A 29 21.83 4.17 12.39
CA GLY A 29 20.95 5.25 12.83
C GLY A 29 19.57 5.20 12.18
N GLY A 30 18.54 4.96 13.00
CA GLY A 30 17.13 5.00 12.57
C GLY A 30 16.71 3.87 11.62
N ARG A 31 17.42 2.73 11.60
CA ARG A 31 17.09 1.56 10.78
C ARG A 31 16.89 0.31 11.63
N LYS A 32 16.11 -0.65 11.11
CA LYS A 32 16.03 -2.00 11.68
C LYS A 32 17.42 -2.67 11.61
N PRO A 33 17.84 -3.44 12.64
CA PRO A 33 19.16 -4.08 12.66
C PRO A 33 19.45 -4.92 11.41
N SER A 34 18.46 -5.63 10.88
CA SER A 34 18.57 -6.43 9.66
C SER A 34 18.95 -5.59 8.43
N SER A 35 18.27 -4.45 8.21
CA SER A 35 18.56 -3.52 7.12
C SER A 35 19.90 -2.82 7.29
N ALA A 36 20.22 -2.39 8.52
CA ALA A 36 21.51 -1.80 8.84
C ALA A 36 22.67 -2.77 8.53
N ASN A 37 22.55 -4.03 8.95
CA ASN A 37 23.55 -5.06 8.69
C ASN A 37 23.71 -5.34 7.20
N ALA A 38 22.63 -5.39 6.43
CA ALA A 38 22.69 -5.61 4.99
C ALA A 38 23.47 -4.48 4.27
N TRP A 39 23.19 -3.22 4.61
CA TRP A 39 23.92 -2.07 4.08
C TRP A 39 25.38 -2.03 4.53
N LEU A 40 25.66 -2.34 5.81
CA LEU A 40 27.02 -2.45 6.31
C LEU A 40 27.80 -3.53 5.57
N LEU A 41 27.25 -4.73 5.42
CA LEU A 41 27.91 -5.81 4.68
C LEU A 41 28.24 -5.39 3.24
N LEU A 42 27.30 -4.74 2.54
CA LEU A 42 27.53 -4.26 1.17
C LEU A 42 28.65 -3.22 1.11
N ILE A 43 28.68 -2.26 2.04
CA ILE A 43 29.70 -1.21 2.10
C ILE A 43 31.06 -1.78 2.52
N LEU A 44 31.08 -2.71 3.48
CA LEU A 44 32.32 -3.29 4.00
C LEU A 44 33.00 -4.18 2.95
N LEU A 45 32.21 -4.95 2.19
CA LEU A 45 32.72 -5.87 1.16
C LEU A 45 33.00 -5.17 -0.17
N LEU A 46 32.16 -4.21 -0.57
CA LEU A 46 32.21 -3.54 -1.87
C LEU A 46 32.05 -2.02 -1.72
N PRO A 47 32.97 -1.31 -1.05
CA PRO A 47 32.79 0.10 -0.68
C PRO A 47 32.56 1.04 -1.88
N ILE A 48 33.23 0.77 -3.01
CA ILE A 48 33.08 1.54 -4.26
C ILE A 48 31.65 1.45 -4.82
N VAL A 49 30.95 0.35 -4.58
CA VAL A 49 29.58 0.12 -5.08
C VAL A 49 28.55 0.39 -3.98
N GLY A 50 28.81 -0.13 -2.78
CA GLY A 50 27.95 -0.05 -1.61
C GLY A 50 27.74 1.36 -1.10
N LEU A 51 28.77 2.21 -1.09
CA LEU A 51 28.61 3.59 -0.63
C LEU A 51 27.72 4.41 -1.59
N PRO A 52 27.94 4.44 -2.92
CA PRO A 52 27.00 5.09 -3.84
C PRO A 52 25.58 4.53 -3.74
N LEU A 53 25.41 3.21 -3.70
CA LEU A 53 24.08 2.60 -3.55
C LEU A 53 23.40 3.00 -2.23
N TYR A 54 24.15 3.04 -1.12
CA TYR A 54 23.62 3.48 0.17
C TYR A 54 23.19 4.95 0.15
N LEU A 55 23.98 5.83 -0.47
CA LEU A 55 23.62 7.24 -0.59
C LEU A 55 22.38 7.43 -1.47
N LEU A 56 22.21 6.62 -2.52
CA LEU A 56 21.06 6.68 -3.43
C LEU A 56 19.78 6.09 -2.83
N PHE A 57 19.86 4.93 -2.17
CA PHE A 57 18.71 4.12 -1.74
C PHE A 57 18.63 3.92 -0.23
N GLY A 58 19.77 3.76 0.44
CA GLY A 58 19.85 3.43 1.85
C GLY A 58 19.51 4.59 2.79
N SER A 59 19.62 5.85 2.37
CA SER A 59 19.41 7.03 3.22
C SER A 59 17.94 7.19 3.68
N THR A 60 17.69 7.28 4.98
CA THR A 60 16.33 7.43 5.59
C THR A 60 15.71 8.82 5.40
N PHE A 61 16.37 9.72 4.67
CA PHE A 61 15.93 11.11 4.54
C PHE A 61 14.74 11.24 3.59
N VAL A 62 13.53 11.24 4.17
CA VAL A 62 12.37 11.90 3.54
C VAL A 62 12.69 13.39 3.46
N SER A 63 12.36 14.04 2.33
CA SER A 63 12.64 15.48 2.16
C SER A 63 12.06 16.28 3.35
N ARG A 64 12.85 17.19 3.95
CA ARG A 64 12.42 18.00 5.12
C ARG A 64 11.04 18.64 4.93
N ARG A 65 10.72 19.08 3.71
CA ARG A 65 9.41 19.64 3.35
C ARG A 65 8.27 18.64 3.54
N ARG A 66 8.39 17.40 3.04
CA ARG A 66 7.36 16.35 3.19
C ARG A 66 7.10 16.00 4.64
N HIS A 67 8.17 15.82 5.41
CA HIS A 67 8.04 15.52 6.83
C HIS A 67 7.33 16.66 7.55
N ARG A 68 7.70 17.92 7.28
CA ARG A 68 7.02 19.09 7.84
C ARG A 68 5.53 19.15 7.46
N ILE A 69 5.20 18.95 6.18
CA ILE A 69 3.79 18.93 5.72
C ILE A 69 2.99 17.86 6.45
N GLN A 70 3.56 16.67 6.63
CA GLN A 70 2.88 15.59 7.33
C GLN A 70 2.67 15.89 8.82
N VAL A 71 3.65 16.52 9.47
CA VAL A 71 3.52 16.97 10.87
C VAL A 71 2.46 18.07 10.97
N GLU A 72 2.47 19.06 10.09
CA GLU A 72 1.44 20.12 10.01
C GLU A 72 0.04 19.51 9.81
N ALA A 73 -0.08 18.53 8.91
CA ALA A 73 -1.33 17.83 8.66
C ALA A 73 -1.84 17.07 9.89
N ARG A 74 -0.97 16.35 10.59
CA ARG A 74 -1.33 15.65 11.83
C ARG A 74 -1.84 16.63 12.89
N SER A 75 -1.11 17.72 13.13
CA SER A 75 -1.54 18.74 14.09
C SER A 75 -2.87 19.40 13.70
N ALA A 76 -3.12 19.59 12.40
CA ALA A 76 -4.41 20.10 11.92
C ALA A 76 -5.54 19.08 12.13
N LEU A 77 -5.29 17.78 11.95
CA LEU A 77 -6.25 16.72 12.25
C LEU A 77 -6.57 16.67 13.75
N ASP A 78 -5.55 16.71 14.61
CA ASP A 78 -5.73 16.70 16.07
C ASP A 78 -6.61 17.87 16.54
N GLY A 79 -6.47 19.05 15.91
CA GLY A 79 -7.28 20.23 16.22
C GLY A 79 -8.69 20.23 15.59
N ALA A 80 -8.83 19.77 14.35
CA ALA A 80 -10.09 19.82 13.60
C ALA A 80 -11.02 18.62 13.85
N TRP A 81 -10.45 17.48 14.25
CA TRP A 81 -11.16 16.21 14.49
C TRP A 81 -11.20 15.84 15.98
N ALA A 82 -11.20 16.86 16.84
CA ALA A 82 -11.35 16.72 18.28
C ALA A 82 -12.73 16.18 18.74
N GLY A 83 -13.54 15.57 17.88
CA GLY A 83 -14.82 14.95 18.28
C GLY A 83 -15.32 13.83 17.37
N PRO A 84 -16.34 13.03 17.81
CA PRO A 84 -16.79 12.79 19.17
C PRO A 84 -16.22 11.48 19.73
N GLU A 85 -15.86 11.49 21.01
CA GLU A 85 -15.72 10.28 21.82
C GLU A 85 -17.07 9.56 21.90
N GLY A 86 -17.35 8.60 21.02
CA GLY A 86 -18.65 7.95 21.01
C GLY A 86 -18.73 6.65 20.24
N VAL A 87 -18.28 6.65 18.99
CA VAL A 87 -18.34 5.44 18.14
C VAL A 87 -17.49 4.31 18.74
N GLU A 88 -16.31 4.66 19.26
CA GLU A 88 -15.41 3.74 19.97
C GLU A 88 -16.04 3.08 21.19
N ARG A 89 -16.94 3.78 21.91
CA ARG A 89 -17.55 3.26 23.16
C ARG A 89 -18.57 2.13 22.90
N GLN A 90 -18.98 1.94 21.66
CA GLN A 90 -19.92 0.89 21.26
C GLN A 90 -19.22 -0.33 20.66
N LEU A 91 -17.91 -0.26 20.45
CA LEU A 91 -17.12 -1.37 19.94
C LEU A 91 -16.72 -2.32 21.06
N PRO A 92 -16.52 -3.62 20.77
CA PRO A 92 -15.90 -4.54 21.70
C PRO A 92 -14.54 -4.00 22.20
N PRO A 93 -14.13 -4.29 23.46
CA PRO A 93 -12.91 -3.72 24.04
C PRO A 93 -11.64 -3.94 23.20
N ASP A 94 -11.49 -5.15 22.64
CA ASP A 94 -10.36 -5.50 21.79
C ASP A 94 -10.33 -4.65 20.51
N THR A 95 -11.50 -4.41 19.89
CA THR A 95 -11.64 -3.57 18.70
C THR A 95 -11.42 -2.09 19.01
N ALA A 96 -11.99 -1.60 20.11
CA ALA A 96 -11.80 -0.21 20.56
C ALA A 96 -10.32 0.10 20.84
N SER A 97 -9.58 -0.87 21.38
CA SER A 97 -8.13 -0.77 21.59
C SER A 97 -7.36 -0.58 20.27
N VAL A 98 -7.72 -1.32 19.21
CA VAL A 98 -7.12 -1.15 17.88
C VAL A 98 -7.47 0.22 17.28
N VAL A 99 -8.71 0.68 17.43
CA VAL A 99 -9.12 2.01 16.97
C VAL A 99 -8.33 3.11 17.65
N HIS A 100 -8.18 3.01 18.97
CA HIS A 100 -7.39 3.95 19.77
C HIS A 100 -5.92 3.95 19.32
N LEU A 101 -5.32 2.77 19.16
CA LEU A 101 -3.96 2.62 18.62
C LEU A 101 -3.80 3.35 17.27
N ASN A 102 -4.69 3.09 16.32
CA ASN A 102 -4.65 3.70 15.00
C ASN A 102 -4.78 5.23 15.08
N ARG A 103 -5.65 5.74 15.96
CA ARG A 103 -5.86 7.17 16.17
C ARG A 103 -4.62 7.84 16.74
N GLU A 104 -4.01 7.27 17.77
CA GLU A 104 -2.76 7.79 18.36
C GLU A 104 -1.63 7.88 17.33
N LEU A 105 -1.53 6.88 16.45
CA LEU A 105 -0.45 6.80 15.48
C LEU A 105 -0.66 7.67 14.23
N THR A 106 -1.92 7.98 13.88
CA THR A 106 -2.22 8.62 12.58
C THR A 106 -2.99 9.94 12.68
N GLY A 107 -3.66 10.20 13.80
CA GLY A 107 -4.59 11.33 14.00
C GLY A 107 -5.99 11.10 13.41
N TYR A 108 -6.20 10.02 12.63
CA TYR A 108 -7.48 9.75 11.99
C TYR A 108 -8.46 9.05 12.95
N PRO A 109 -9.66 9.61 13.18
CA PRO A 109 -10.66 8.98 14.04
C PRO A 109 -11.39 7.85 13.32
N ALA A 110 -11.96 6.94 14.09
CA ALA A 110 -13.03 6.08 13.58
C ALA A 110 -14.31 6.91 13.42
N VAL A 111 -14.96 6.73 12.27
CA VAL A 111 -16.18 7.45 11.88
C VAL A 111 -17.17 6.48 11.25
N SER A 112 -18.43 6.90 11.13
CA SER A 112 -19.41 6.12 10.38
C SER A 112 -19.15 6.24 8.87
N GLY A 113 -19.55 5.22 8.12
CA GLY A 113 -19.58 5.26 6.67
C GLY A 113 -20.63 4.32 6.12
N GLN A 114 -21.23 4.68 5.00
CA GLN A 114 -22.13 3.79 4.28
C GLN A 114 -21.36 3.13 3.14
N VAL A 115 -21.25 1.81 3.18
CA VAL A 115 -20.69 1.03 2.09
C VAL A 115 -21.79 0.78 1.05
N ARG A 116 -21.61 1.33 -0.15
CA ARG A 116 -22.58 1.19 -1.24
C ARG A 116 -22.36 -0.08 -2.02
N ALA A 117 -21.10 -0.45 -2.24
CA ALA A 117 -20.71 -1.67 -2.91
C ALA A 117 -19.23 -2.00 -2.69
N LEU A 118 -18.91 -3.29 -2.79
CA LEU A 118 -17.56 -3.81 -2.95
C LEU A 118 -17.42 -4.28 -4.40
N TRP A 119 -16.74 -3.48 -5.22
CA TRP A 119 -16.58 -3.71 -6.65
C TRP A 119 -15.37 -4.60 -6.92
N SER A 120 -15.53 -5.65 -7.73
CA SER A 120 -14.43 -6.52 -8.18
C SER A 120 -14.38 -6.69 -9.70
N ASP A 121 -15.44 -6.32 -10.43
CA ASP A 121 -15.45 -6.31 -11.89
C ASP A 121 -14.81 -5.03 -12.43
N TYR A 122 -13.80 -5.20 -13.29
CA TYR A 122 -12.98 -4.06 -13.70
C TYR A 122 -13.73 -3.06 -14.58
N THR A 123 -14.54 -3.56 -15.52
CA THR A 123 -15.28 -2.75 -16.48
C THR A 123 -16.44 -2.03 -15.81
N MET A 124 -17.20 -2.75 -14.98
CA MET A 124 -18.31 -2.14 -14.23
C MET A 124 -17.82 -1.07 -13.25
N THR A 125 -16.65 -1.26 -12.63
CA THR A 125 -16.04 -0.25 -11.76
C THR A 125 -15.72 1.04 -12.53
N MET A 126 -15.10 0.95 -13.71
CA MET A 126 -14.80 2.13 -14.54
C MET A 126 -16.07 2.84 -15.00
N GLN A 127 -17.10 2.08 -15.39
CA GLN A 127 -18.41 2.63 -15.76
C GLN A 127 -19.10 3.31 -14.57
N ARG A 128 -19.02 2.72 -13.37
CA ARG A 128 -19.59 3.31 -12.15
C ARG A 128 -18.90 4.62 -11.81
N ILE A 129 -17.58 4.65 -11.85
CA ILE A 129 -16.78 5.87 -11.61
C ILE A 129 -17.15 6.94 -12.65
N ALA A 130 -17.17 6.59 -13.94
CA ALA A 130 -17.54 7.52 -15.01
C ALA A 130 -18.96 8.11 -14.83
N LYS A 131 -19.94 7.28 -14.45
CA LYS A 131 -21.30 7.75 -14.15
C LYS A 131 -21.32 8.76 -13.01
N LEU A 132 -20.61 8.48 -11.91
CA LEU A 132 -20.54 9.41 -10.78
C LEU A 132 -19.82 10.71 -11.15
N ILE A 133 -18.81 10.64 -12.02
CA ILE A 133 -18.14 11.82 -12.59
C ILE A 133 -19.09 12.65 -13.46
N ASP A 134 -19.94 12.00 -14.27
CA ASP A 134 -20.95 12.69 -15.07
C ASP A 134 -22.01 13.39 -14.20
N ASP A 135 -22.35 12.80 -13.05
CA ASP A 135 -23.28 13.38 -12.08
C ASP A 135 -22.63 14.45 -11.17
N ALA A 136 -21.31 14.63 -11.23
CA ALA A 136 -20.57 15.54 -10.36
C ALA A 136 -20.83 17.01 -10.69
N SER A 137 -20.80 17.85 -9.65
CA SER A 137 -21.22 19.25 -9.68
C SER A 137 -20.18 20.25 -9.17
N ALA A 138 -19.17 19.80 -8.40
CA ALA A 138 -18.22 20.70 -7.75
C ALA A 138 -16.77 20.27 -7.95
N THR A 139 -16.38 19.09 -7.44
CA THR A 139 -14.98 18.67 -7.38
C THR A 139 -14.81 17.18 -7.62
N ILE A 140 -13.73 16.84 -8.31
CA ILE A 140 -13.31 15.45 -8.52
C ILE A 140 -11.83 15.36 -8.18
N SER A 141 -11.47 14.48 -7.25
CA SER A 141 -10.11 14.31 -6.76
C SER A 141 -9.71 12.84 -6.90
N ILE A 142 -8.74 12.55 -7.76
CA ILE A 142 -8.30 11.18 -8.07
C ILE A 142 -6.84 11.04 -7.71
N GLU A 143 -6.49 9.99 -6.99
CA GLU A 143 -5.11 9.60 -6.69
C GLU A 143 -4.92 8.11 -6.93
N ILE A 144 -4.09 7.75 -7.90
CA ILE A 144 -3.91 6.37 -8.35
C ILE A 144 -2.44 6.10 -8.71
N TYR A 145 -1.90 4.97 -8.25
CA TYR A 145 -0.51 4.57 -8.57
C TYR A 145 -0.22 4.47 -10.07
N ALA A 146 -0.98 3.66 -10.81
CA ALA A 146 -0.80 3.43 -12.23
C ALA A 146 -1.97 4.00 -13.04
N VAL A 147 -1.66 4.90 -13.96
CA VAL A 147 -2.63 5.54 -14.85
C VAL A 147 -2.21 5.39 -16.31
N ALA A 148 -3.11 4.87 -17.14
CA ALA A 148 -3.00 4.87 -18.59
C ALA A 148 -4.37 5.16 -19.22
N TRP A 149 -4.36 5.88 -20.34
CA TRP A 149 -5.55 6.13 -21.14
C TRP A 149 -5.62 5.09 -22.25
N ASP A 150 -6.46 4.08 -22.05
CA ASP A 150 -6.69 2.91 -22.89
C ASP A 150 -8.19 2.65 -23.06
N ASP A 151 -8.56 1.59 -23.78
CA ASP A 151 -9.97 1.31 -24.11
C ASP A 151 -10.84 1.06 -22.87
N THR A 152 -10.27 0.51 -21.78
CA THR A 152 -10.99 0.23 -20.53
C THR A 152 -11.17 1.50 -19.71
N THR A 153 -10.18 2.41 -19.72
CA THR A 153 -10.21 3.65 -18.94
C THR A 153 -10.76 4.85 -19.70
N ASP A 154 -10.93 4.77 -21.01
CA ASP A 154 -11.41 5.86 -21.86
C ASP A 154 -12.73 6.43 -21.32
N VAL A 155 -13.66 5.57 -20.91
CA VAL A 155 -14.96 6.00 -20.34
C VAL A 155 -14.81 6.96 -19.15
N VAL A 156 -13.80 6.74 -18.30
CA VAL A 156 -13.51 7.62 -17.15
C VAL A 156 -12.95 8.95 -17.64
N PHE A 157 -11.96 8.93 -18.53
CA PHE A 157 -11.34 10.17 -19.02
C PHE A 157 -12.31 11.04 -19.85
N GLN A 158 -13.16 10.41 -20.66
CA GLN A 158 -14.24 11.11 -21.38
C GLN A 158 -15.22 11.76 -20.40
N ALA A 159 -15.55 11.09 -19.30
CA ALA A 159 -16.38 11.68 -18.25
C ALA A 159 -15.67 12.86 -17.56
N LEU A 160 -14.36 12.76 -17.31
CA LEU A 160 -13.58 13.87 -16.74
C LEU A 160 -13.56 15.08 -17.69
N GLU A 161 -13.38 14.87 -18.99
CA GLU A 161 -13.46 15.95 -20.00
C GLU A 161 -14.82 16.65 -19.94
N ARG A 162 -15.93 15.88 -19.98
CA ARG A 162 -17.27 16.45 -19.81
C ARG A 162 -17.46 17.17 -18.48
N ALA A 163 -16.86 16.70 -17.40
CA ALA A 163 -16.95 17.35 -16.10
C ALA A 163 -16.23 18.71 -16.11
N VAL A 164 -15.03 18.78 -16.70
CA VAL A 164 -14.31 20.04 -16.89
C VAL A 164 -15.10 21.02 -17.75
N GLU A 165 -15.73 20.55 -18.84
CA GLU A 165 -16.59 21.39 -19.69
C GLU A 165 -17.79 21.97 -18.93
N ARG A 166 -18.32 21.25 -17.92
CA ARG A 166 -19.37 21.72 -17.02
C ARG A 166 -18.86 22.67 -15.92
N GLY A 167 -17.55 22.89 -15.83
CA GLY A 167 -16.92 23.73 -14.81
C GLY A 167 -16.60 23.02 -13.50
N VAL A 168 -16.68 21.68 -13.46
CA VAL A 168 -16.26 20.89 -12.30
C VAL A 168 -14.73 20.90 -12.21
N HIS A 169 -14.19 21.17 -11.02
CA HIS A 169 -12.73 21.18 -10.85
C HIS A 169 -12.19 19.76 -10.67
N VAL A 170 -11.41 19.29 -11.65
CA VAL A 170 -10.84 17.94 -11.67
C VAL A 170 -9.36 17.96 -11.31
N ARG A 171 -9.01 17.26 -10.24
CA ARG A 171 -7.64 17.06 -9.75
C ARG A 171 -7.22 15.60 -9.90
N LEU A 172 -6.04 15.36 -10.48
CA LEU A 172 -5.50 14.02 -10.70
C LEU A 172 -4.04 13.90 -10.24
N LEU A 173 -3.79 12.99 -9.31
CA LEU A 173 -2.48 12.54 -8.88
C LEU A 173 -2.19 11.14 -9.42
N PHE A 174 -1.02 10.96 -10.02
CA PHE A 174 -0.53 9.64 -10.39
C PHE A 174 0.96 9.45 -10.18
N ASP A 175 1.40 8.22 -9.87
CA ASP A 175 2.83 7.98 -9.65
C ASP A 175 3.62 8.06 -10.95
N HIS A 176 4.75 8.77 -10.91
CA HIS A 176 5.59 8.94 -12.08
C HIS A 176 6.14 7.61 -12.59
N ILE A 177 6.79 6.79 -11.75
CA ILE A 177 7.35 5.50 -12.20
C ILE A 177 6.24 4.50 -12.48
N GLY A 178 5.22 4.48 -11.61
CA GLY A 178 4.06 3.61 -11.73
C GLY A 178 3.40 3.75 -13.11
N SER A 179 3.29 4.98 -13.62
CA SER A 179 2.64 5.26 -14.90
C SER A 179 3.59 5.34 -16.11
N ALA A 180 4.85 5.78 -15.92
CA ALA A 180 5.79 6.02 -17.03
C ALA A 180 6.24 4.74 -17.77
N LYS A 181 6.11 3.57 -17.14
CA LYS A 181 6.46 2.28 -17.74
C LYS A 181 5.46 1.81 -18.80
N TYR A 182 4.23 2.37 -18.80
CA TYR A 182 3.18 1.93 -19.72
C TYR A 182 3.20 2.69 -21.05
N PRO A 183 2.75 2.06 -22.15
CA PRO A 183 2.63 2.71 -23.44
C PRO A 183 1.79 3.99 -23.38
N GLY A 184 2.15 5.01 -24.17
CA GLY A 184 1.34 6.22 -24.29
C GLY A 184 1.50 7.25 -23.18
N PHE A 185 2.42 7.09 -22.21
CA PHE A 185 2.60 8.04 -21.09
C PHE A 185 2.78 9.52 -21.51
N LYS A 186 3.53 9.79 -22.59
CA LYS A 186 3.67 11.17 -23.12
C LYS A 186 2.36 11.70 -23.69
N LYS A 187 1.57 10.83 -24.33
CA LYS A 187 0.25 11.16 -24.91
C LYS A 187 -0.78 11.42 -23.82
N LEU A 188 -0.78 10.60 -22.76
CA LEU A 188 -1.60 10.78 -21.55
C LEU A 188 -1.46 12.20 -21.01
N LYS A 189 -0.24 12.65 -20.68
CA LYS A 189 -0.01 14.00 -20.14
C LYS A 189 -0.47 15.12 -21.06
N LYS A 190 -0.24 14.98 -22.36
CA LYS A 190 -0.72 15.96 -23.35
C LYS A 190 -2.24 16.02 -23.38
N ARG A 191 -2.92 14.87 -23.35
CA ARG A 191 -4.38 14.79 -23.33
C ARG A 191 -4.96 15.37 -22.04
N LEU A 192 -4.44 14.98 -20.87
CA LEU A 192 -4.87 15.53 -19.57
C LEU A 192 -4.80 17.07 -19.55
N THR A 193 -3.70 17.62 -20.09
CA THR A 193 -3.55 19.08 -20.22
C THR A 193 -4.57 19.68 -21.20
N ALA A 194 -4.84 19.00 -22.32
CA ALA A 194 -5.76 19.46 -23.34
C ALA A 194 -7.22 19.49 -22.86
N ILE A 195 -7.63 18.49 -22.06
CA ILE A 195 -8.98 18.40 -21.50
C ILE A 195 -9.17 19.22 -20.21
N GLY A 196 -8.15 20.01 -19.80
CA GLY A 196 -8.23 20.92 -18.66
C GLY A 196 -8.22 20.26 -17.27
N VAL A 197 -7.78 19.01 -17.14
CA VAL A 197 -7.58 18.37 -15.84
C VAL A 197 -6.36 18.99 -15.15
N ASP A 198 -6.48 19.37 -13.88
CA ASP A 198 -5.33 19.72 -13.05
C ASP A 198 -4.64 18.44 -12.60
N TRP A 199 -3.45 18.16 -13.15
CA TRP A 199 -2.73 16.93 -12.86
C TRP A 199 -1.33 17.19 -12.34
N ASN A 200 -0.96 16.40 -11.33
CA ASN A 200 0.38 16.39 -10.76
C ASN A 200 0.92 14.97 -10.66
N MET A 201 2.23 14.84 -10.85
CA MET A 201 2.90 13.55 -10.66
C MET A 201 3.33 13.40 -9.20
N MET A 202 3.04 12.25 -8.62
CA MET A 202 3.55 11.84 -7.33
C MET A 202 4.98 11.34 -7.46
N LEU A 203 5.81 11.72 -6.48
CA LEU A 203 7.21 11.29 -6.39
C LEU A 203 7.99 11.35 -7.73
N PRO A 204 7.94 12.48 -8.47
CA PRO A 204 8.54 12.55 -9.78
C PRO A 204 10.06 12.57 -9.69
N LEU A 205 10.67 11.69 -10.47
CA LEU A 205 12.09 11.73 -10.78
C LEU A 205 12.38 12.69 -11.94
N ALA A 206 12.89 13.88 -11.63
CA ALA A 206 13.34 14.85 -12.63
C ALA A 206 14.64 15.54 -12.15
N PRO A 207 15.81 14.86 -12.26
CA PRO A 207 17.10 15.40 -11.80
C PRO A 207 17.43 16.76 -12.43
N LEU A 208 17.13 16.93 -13.73
CA LEU A 208 17.35 18.17 -14.48
C LEU A 208 16.49 19.36 -13.99
N ARG A 209 15.49 19.11 -13.15
CA ARG A 209 14.63 20.14 -12.53
C ARG A 209 14.83 20.23 -11.02
N ALA A 210 15.96 19.74 -10.51
CA ALA A 210 16.25 19.61 -9.07
C ALA A 210 15.19 18.83 -8.27
N ARG A 211 14.38 17.99 -8.93
CA ARG A 211 13.41 17.09 -8.29
C ARG A 211 13.99 15.68 -8.26
N TRP A 212 15.05 15.49 -7.47
CA TRP A 212 15.56 14.15 -7.14
C TRP A 212 14.74 13.59 -5.98
N ARG A 213 14.23 12.38 -6.14
CA ARG A 213 13.54 11.65 -5.08
C ARG A 213 14.07 10.22 -5.09
N ARG A 214 13.99 9.56 -3.94
CA ARG A 214 14.33 8.14 -3.84
C ARG A 214 13.46 7.33 -4.80
N PRO A 215 14.03 6.65 -5.81
CA PRO A 215 13.25 5.92 -6.81
C PRO A 215 12.38 4.81 -6.21
N ASP A 216 12.84 4.26 -5.10
CA ASP A 216 12.25 3.16 -4.35
C ASP A 216 11.09 3.58 -3.45
N LEU A 217 10.91 4.87 -3.16
CA LEU A 217 9.70 5.40 -2.54
C LEU A 217 8.65 5.64 -3.62
N ARG A 218 7.45 5.11 -3.41
CA ARG A 218 6.31 5.25 -4.34
C ARG A 218 5.03 5.51 -3.57
N ASN A 219 4.08 6.19 -4.21
CA ASN A 219 2.75 6.36 -3.64
C ASN A 219 1.79 5.37 -4.28
N HIS A 220 1.39 4.38 -3.51
CA HIS A 220 0.56 3.26 -3.90
C HIS A 220 -0.90 3.44 -3.52
N ARG A 221 -1.29 4.58 -2.94
CA ARG A 221 -2.68 4.91 -2.63
C ARG A 221 -3.54 4.94 -3.90
N LYS A 222 -4.79 4.54 -3.72
CA LYS A 222 -5.79 4.42 -4.78
C LYS A 222 -7.12 4.89 -4.22
N LEU A 223 -7.48 6.11 -4.57
CA LEU A 223 -8.73 6.72 -4.14
C LEU A 223 -9.31 7.63 -5.22
N VAL A 224 -10.62 7.77 -5.17
CA VAL A 224 -11.40 8.69 -6.00
C VAL A 224 -12.37 9.37 -5.06
N VAL A 225 -12.43 10.68 -5.02
CA VAL A 225 -13.41 11.46 -4.24
C VAL A 225 -14.18 12.35 -5.18
N ILE A 226 -15.51 12.31 -5.08
CA ILE A 226 -16.43 13.05 -5.95
C ILE A 226 -17.37 13.88 -5.08
N ASP A 227 -17.36 15.20 -5.30
CA ASP A 227 -18.16 16.22 -4.61
C ASP A 227 -18.10 16.13 -3.07
N SER A 228 -16.97 15.68 -2.53
CA SER A 228 -16.77 15.40 -1.08
C SER A 228 -17.88 14.51 -0.48
N ARG A 229 -18.60 13.75 -1.32
CA ARG A 229 -19.81 12.99 -0.98
C ARG A 229 -19.63 11.49 -1.16
N VAL A 230 -18.94 11.08 -2.23
CA VAL A 230 -18.66 9.68 -2.55
C VAL A 230 -17.16 9.49 -2.63
N ALA A 231 -16.66 8.39 -2.06
CA ALA A 231 -15.28 7.98 -2.21
C ALA A 231 -15.16 6.53 -2.68
N PHE A 232 -14.12 6.24 -3.46
CA PHE A 232 -13.64 4.89 -3.72
C PHE A 232 -12.29 4.69 -3.04
N MET A 233 -12.06 3.50 -2.50
CA MET A 233 -10.77 3.12 -1.91
C MET A 233 -10.51 1.60 -2.06
N GLY A 234 -9.27 1.20 -2.33
CA GLY A 234 -8.89 -0.21 -2.47
C GLY A 234 -7.66 -0.41 -3.35
N SER A 235 -7.71 -1.37 -4.28
CA SER A 235 -6.53 -1.88 -4.99
C SER A 235 -6.51 -1.64 -6.51
N PHE A 236 -7.57 -1.04 -7.06
CA PHE A 236 -7.73 -0.72 -8.48
C PHE A 236 -6.78 0.34 -9.02
N ASN A 237 -6.12 0.03 -10.15
CA ASN A 237 -5.43 1.03 -10.95
C ASN A 237 -6.32 1.53 -12.10
N LEU A 238 -6.05 2.75 -12.58
CA LEU A 238 -6.73 3.35 -13.72
C LEU A 238 -5.97 3.02 -15.00
N ILE A 239 -5.97 1.72 -15.32
CA ILE A 239 -5.38 1.12 -16.53
C ILE A 239 -6.12 -0.19 -16.79
N ASP A 240 -6.14 -0.63 -18.05
CA ASP A 240 -6.63 -1.95 -18.41
C ASP A 240 -6.05 -3.06 -17.51
N ARG A 241 -6.88 -4.04 -17.13
CA ARG A 241 -6.48 -5.12 -16.23
C ARG A 241 -5.42 -6.06 -16.80
N SER A 242 -5.06 -5.96 -18.09
CA SER A 242 -3.89 -6.60 -18.73
C SER A 242 -2.58 -5.82 -18.59
N TYR A 243 -2.66 -4.63 -17.97
CA TYR A 243 -1.55 -3.76 -17.62
C TYR A 243 -0.76 -3.29 -18.86
N LEU A 244 -1.29 -3.52 -20.06
CA LEU A 244 -0.81 -3.08 -21.38
C LEU A 244 0.61 -3.51 -21.79
N MET A 245 1.39 -4.11 -20.90
CA MET A 245 2.76 -4.52 -21.19
C MET A 245 2.76 -5.74 -22.13
N PRO A 246 3.49 -5.72 -23.26
CA PRO A 246 3.43 -6.79 -24.25
C PRO A 246 3.67 -8.19 -23.70
N GLY A 247 4.56 -8.33 -22.72
CA GLY A 247 4.83 -9.61 -22.04
C GLY A 247 3.67 -10.10 -21.18
N HIS A 248 2.95 -9.20 -20.51
CA HIS A 248 1.79 -9.57 -19.69
C HIS A 248 0.56 -9.88 -20.54
N VAL A 249 0.34 -9.08 -21.59
CA VAL A 249 -0.72 -9.32 -22.59
C VAL A 249 -0.52 -10.69 -23.26
N ARG A 250 0.71 -11.00 -23.72
CA ARG A 250 1.03 -12.31 -24.32
C ARG A 250 0.83 -13.47 -23.34
N ALA A 251 1.09 -13.25 -22.06
CA ALA A 251 0.89 -14.24 -21.01
C ALA A 251 -0.58 -14.36 -20.56
N GLY A 252 -1.50 -13.55 -21.10
CA GLY A 252 -2.92 -13.53 -20.73
C GLY A 252 -3.16 -13.05 -19.29
N ARG A 253 -2.22 -12.31 -18.70
CA ARG A 253 -2.32 -11.89 -17.29
C ARG A 253 -3.42 -10.87 -17.11
N GLN A 254 -4.20 -11.04 -16.05
CA GLN A 254 -5.28 -10.12 -15.70
C GLN A 254 -5.33 -9.88 -14.19
N TRP A 255 -5.32 -8.62 -13.78
CA TRP A 255 -5.52 -8.22 -12.38
C TRP A 255 -6.91 -8.63 -11.89
N VAL A 256 -6.98 -9.05 -10.63
CA VAL A 256 -8.23 -9.25 -9.87
C VAL A 256 -8.11 -8.44 -8.59
N ASP A 257 -8.86 -7.34 -8.51
CA ASP A 257 -8.77 -6.30 -7.49
C ASP A 257 -10.13 -6.07 -6.82
N ALA A 258 -10.15 -5.26 -5.77
CA ALA A 258 -11.37 -4.81 -5.13
C ALA A 258 -11.35 -3.29 -4.86
N PHE A 259 -12.51 -2.65 -4.97
CA PHE A 259 -12.72 -1.23 -4.69
C PHE A 259 -13.99 -1.03 -3.87
N VAL A 260 -13.88 -0.39 -2.71
CA VAL A 260 -15.02 -0.09 -1.84
C VAL A 260 -15.58 1.27 -2.24
N GLU A 261 -16.87 1.34 -2.55
CA GLU A 261 -17.60 2.59 -2.74
C GLU A 261 -18.24 3.02 -1.41
N LEU A 262 -17.92 4.24 -0.97
CA LEU A 262 -18.21 4.77 0.35
C LEU A 262 -18.96 6.10 0.26
N GLU A 263 -19.92 6.30 1.14
CA GLU A 263 -20.59 7.59 1.40
C GLU A 263 -20.55 7.92 2.90
N GLY A 264 -20.81 9.18 3.24
CA GLY A 264 -20.91 9.64 4.62
C GLY A 264 -19.57 10.10 5.24
N PRO A 265 -19.48 10.16 6.58
CA PRO A 265 -18.37 10.80 7.28
C PRO A 265 -16.96 10.33 6.90
N ILE A 266 -16.79 9.06 6.57
CA ILE A 266 -15.50 8.50 6.11
C ILE A 266 -14.90 9.20 4.88
N VAL A 267 -15.75 9.81 4.03
CA VAL A 267 -15.30 10.54 2.83
C VAL A 267 -14.42 11.73 3.20
N GLY A 268 -14.71 12.42 4.30
CA GLY A 268 -13.89 13.54 4.78
C GLY A 268 -12.48 13.11 5.17
N SER A 269 -12.31 11.92 5.77
CA SER A 269 -10.99 11.37 6.09
C SER A 269 -10.20 11.04 4.83
N ILE A 270 -10.86 10.47 3.82
CA ILE A 270 -10.22 10.15 2.53
C ILE A 270 -9.83 11.43 1.79
N GLU A 271 -10.71 12.44 1.80
CA GLU A 271 -10.44 13.75 1.20
C GLU A 271 -9.30 14.49 1.89
N SER A 272 -9.22 14.44 3.23
CA SER A 272 -8.10 15.06 3.95
C SER A 272 -6.77 14.42 3.62
N MET A 273 -6.73 13.09 3.43
CA MET A 273 -5.52 12.40 2.98
C MET A 273 -5.12 12.87 1.57
N PHE A 274 -6.06 12.94 0.63
CA PHE A 274 -5.82 13.46 -0.71
C PHE A 274 -5.29 14.90 -0.68
N ALA A 275 -5.89 15.78 0.15
CA ALA A 275 -5.49 17.18 0.25
C ALA A 275 -4.04 17.34 0.73
N VAL A 276 -3.59 16.49 1.64
CA VAL A 276 -2.19 16.47 2.12
C VAL A 276 -1.25 16.06 0.99
N ASP A 277 -1.59 15.02 0.22
CA ASP A 277 -0.77 14.57 -0.91
C ASP A 277 -0.77 15.58 -2.05
N TRP A 278 -1.92 16.21 -2.33
CA TRP A 278 -2.06 17.30 -3.29
C TRP A 278 -1.14 18.47 -2.91
N TYR A 279 -1.26 19.00 -1.71
CA TYR A 279 -0.40 20.09 -1.23
C TYR A 279 1.10 19.71 -1.26
N THR A 280 1.39 18.44 -0.99
CA THR A 280 2.76 17.93 -1.07
C THR A 280 3.31 18.00 -2.50
N GLU A 281 2.51 17.77 -3.54
CA GLU A 281 2.97 17.73 -4.93
C GLU A 281 2.76 19.02 -5.71
N SER A 282 1.61 19.69 -5.57
CA SER A 282 1.24 20.93 -6.26
C SER A 282 1.71 22.18 -5.51
N GLY A 283 1.77 22.13 -4.17
CA GLY A 283 1.98 23.31 -3.33
C GLY A 283 0.73 24.13 -3.05
N GLU A 284 -0.43 23.74 -3.60
CA GLU A 284 -1.73 24.33 -3.33
C GLU A 284 -2.36 23.68 -2.08
N ARG A 285 -2.80 24.50 -1.12
CA ARG A 285 -3.57 24.01 0.03
C ARG A 285 -5.04 23.92 -0.37
N LEU A 286 -5.64 22.76 -0.15
CA LEU A 286 -7.08 22.59 -0.33
C LEU A 286 -7.79 22.85 0.99
N ASP A 287 -8.88 23.60 0.93
CA ASP A 287 -9.83 23.69 2.04
C ASP A 287 -10.67 22.41 2.05
N VAL A 288 -10.32 21.50 2.96
CA VAL A 288 -11.09 20.29 3.19
C VAL A 288 -12.28 20.67 4.06
N ALA A 289 -13.47 20.19 3.70
CA ALA A 289 -14.62 20.32 4.59
C ALA A 289 -14.23 19.71 5.95
N GLY A 290 -14.30 20.52 7.02
CA GLY A 290 -13.93 20.06 8.36
C GLY A 290 -14.70 18.81 8.77
N ALA A 291 -14.24 18.15 9.85
CA ALA A 291 -14.82 16.90 10.34
C ALA A 291 -16.37 16.93 10.27
N PRO A 292 -17.00 15.90 9.69
CA PRO A 292 -18.45 15.86 9.49
C PRO A 292 -19.17 16.09 10.83
N LYS A 293 -20.06 17.10 10.85
CA LYS A 293 -20.78 17.52 12.07
C LYS A 293 -21.82 16.52 12.56
N GLU A 294 -22.23 15.59 11.71
CA GLU A 294 -23.26 14.58 12.02
C GLU A 294 -22.63 13.22 12.31
N THR A 295 -22.91 12.73 13.52
CA THR A 295 -22.31 11.54 14.14
C THR A 295 -23.35 10.55 14.61
N SER A 296 -24.55 10.57 14.01
CA SER A 296 -25.46 9.45 14.21
C SER A 296 -24.84 8.22 13.55
N ILE A 297 -24.63 7.17 14.34
CA ILE A 297 -24.46 5.81 13.84
C ILE A 297 -25.81 5.48 13.18
N GLY A 298 -25.93 5.78 11.90
CA GLY A 298 -26.93 5.13 11.06
C GLY A 298 -26.63 3.63 10.99
N SER A 299 -27.43 2.87 10.27
CA SER A 299 -27.22 1.43 10.03
C SER A 299 -25.99 1.10 9.14
N GLY A 300 -24.93 1.92 9.20
CA GLY A 300 -23.71 1.81 8.40
C GLY A 300 -22.53 1.20 9.17
N ASP A 301 -21.38 1.17 8.51
CA ASP A 301 -20.12 0.66 9.04
C ASP A 301 -19.44 1.67 9.98
N VAL A 302 -18.65 1.15 10.93
CA VAL A 302 -17.65 1.92 11.67
C VAL A 302 -16.29 1.70 11.00
N LEU A 303 -15.76 2.77 10.42
CA LEU A 303 -14.57 2.73 9.57
C LEU A 303 -13.50 3.68 10.10
N GLN A 304 -12.25 3.30 9.91
CA GLN A 304 -11.11 4.17 10.23
C GLN A 304 -10.08 4.12 9.10
N LEU A 305 -9.70 5.30 8.61
CA LEU A 305 -8.63 5.43 7.64
C LEU A 305 -7.28 5.31 8.35
N VAL A 306 -6.44 4.40 7.88
CA VAL A 306 -5.09 4.16 8.42
C VAL A 306 -4.07 4.36 7.31
N PRO A 307 -3.53 5.59 7.16
CA PRO A 307 -2.45 5.86 6.22
C PRO A 307 -1.12 5.29 6.74
N SER A 308 -0.26 4.84 5.81
CA SER A 308 1.14 4.50 6.11
C SER A 308 2.10 5.06 5.06
N GLY A 309 3.40 4.95 5.35
CA GLY A 309 4.47 5.37 4.47
C GLY A 309 5.64 6.00 5.22
N PRO A 310 6.66 6.49 4.48
CA PRO A 310 7.98 6.78 5.04
C PRO A 310 8.01 7.97 6.01
N GLY A 311 6.94 8.75 6.13
CA GLY A 311 6.83 9.78 7.18
C GLY A 311 6.00 9.37 8.39
N TYR A 312 5.44 8.15 8.41
CA TYR A 312 4.87 7.51 9.61
C TYR A 312 5.91 6.60 10.25
N LEU A 313 6.80 7.18 11.08
CA LEU A 313 7.91 6.45 11.72
C LEU A 313 7.46 5.34 12.69
N THR A 314 6.19 5.35 13.09
CA THR A 314 5.61 4.39 14.04
C THR A 314 5.01 3.15 13.37
N GLU A 315 5.06 3.02 12.04
CA GLU A 315 4.56 1.87 11.27
C GLU A 315 3.08 1.52 11.62
N PRO A 316 2.12 2.46 11.53
CA PRO A 316 0.74 2.29 11.98
C PRO A 316 0.05 1.06 11.41
N ASN A 317 0.24 0.83 10.11
CA ASN A 317 -0.39 -0.27 9.39
C ASN A 317 0.14 -1.65 9.83
N LEU A 318 1.45 -1.80 10.08
CA LEU A 318 2.03 -3.05 10.62
C LEU A 318 1.49 -3.33 12.03
N ARG A 319 1.43 -2.31 12.89
CA ARG A 319 0.91 -2.45 14.26
C ARG A 319 -0.57 -2.83 14.27
N MET A 320 -1.38 -2.22 13.40
CA MET A 320 -2.78 -2.60 13.22
C MET A 320 -2.93 -4.07 12.83
N PHE A 321 -2.21 -4.55 11.80
CA PHE A 321 -2.26 -5.94 11.39
C PHE A 321 -1.87 -6.90 12.53
N ASN A 322 -0.77 -6.60 13.23
CA ASN A 322 -0.34 -7.42 14.36
C ASN A 322 -1.41 -7.47 15.47
N SER A 323 -1.98 -6.33 15.85
CA SER A 323 -3.02 -6.27 16.88
C SER A 323 -4.27 -7.07 16.48
N MET A 324 -4.73 -6.95 15.23
CA MET A 324 -5.86 -7.75 14.74
C MET A 324 -5.58 -9.25 14.81
N ILE A 325 -4.38 -9.68 14.36
CA ILE A 325 -4.00 -11.11 14.32
C ILE A 325 -3.80 -11.68 15.74
N HIS A 326 -3.31 -10.87 16.68
CA HIS A 326 -3.24 -11.26 18.09
C HIS A 326 -4.62 -11.35 18.75
N ASN A 327 -5.55 -10.49 18.35
CA ASN A 327 -6.91 -10.49 18.88
C ASN A 327 -7.79 -11.61 18.32
N ALA A 328 -7.51 -12.12 17.11
CA ALA A 328 -8.26 -13.18 16.47
C ALA A 328 -8.37 -14.46 17.32
N LYS A 329 -9.57 -15.04 17.37
CA LYS A 329 -9.94 -16.19 18.22
C LYS A 329 -10.20 -17.47 17.45
N GLU A 330 -10.79 -17.40 16.26
CA GLU A 330 -11.27 -18.56 15.51
C GLU A 330 -10.67 -18.66 14.11
N GLN A 331 -10.68 -17.56 13.35
CA GLN A 331 -10.21 -17.56 11.97
C GLN A 331 -9.57 -16.25 11.53
N ILE A 332 -8.58 -16.35 10.66
CA ILE A 332 -7.99 -15.24 9.91
C ILE A 332 -7.96 -15.60 8.42
N THR A 333 -8.52 -14.73 7.58
CA THR A 333 -8.34 -14.77 6.12
C THR A 333 -7.44 -13.62 5.69
N LEU A 334 -6.33 -13.94 5.06
CA LEU A 334 -5.33 -13.01 4.54
C LEU A 334 -5.32 -13.08 3.01
N CYS A 335 -5.40 -11.95 2.34
CA CYS A 335 -5.21 -11.85 0.89
C CYS A 335 -4.16 -10.80 0.58
N SER A 336 -3.07 -11.19 -0.07
CA SER A 336 -2.05 -10.27 -0.57
C SER A 336 -1.38 -10.84 -1.80
N PRO A 337 -1.21 -10.07 -2.90
CA PRO A 337 -0.43 -10.54 -4.06
C PRO A 337 1.02 -10.83 -3.71
N TYR A 338 1.55 -10.09 -2.75
CA TYR A 338 2.94 -10.11 -2.34
C TYR A 338 2.98 -10.31 -0.83
N PHE A 339 3.32 -11.52 -0.40
CA PHE A 339 3.38 -11.87 1.02
C PHE A 339 4.84 -12.08 1.44
N VAL A 340 5.51 -10.99 1.81
CA VAL A 340 6.90 -10.99 2.29
C VAL A 340 6.89 -10.38 3.69
N PRO A 341 6.36 -11.12 4.68
CA PRO A 341 5.99 -10.56 5.97
C PRO A 341 7.22 -10.04 6.71
N GLU A 342 7.02 -8.94 7.44
CA GLU A 342 7.94 -8.49 8.46
C GLU A 342 7.97 -9.50 9.62
N GLU A 343 9.07 -9.55 10.37
CA GLU A 343 9.30 -10.56 11.41
C GLU A 343 8.17 -10.62 12.45
N SER A 344 7.70 -9.48 12.93
CA SER A 344 6.58 -9.39 13.87
C SER A 344 5.26 -9.89 13.29
N LEU A 345 5.00 -9.64 12.00
CA LEU A 345 3.81 -10.14 11.31
C LEU A 345 3.87 -11.65 11.13
N LEU A 346 5.03 -12.18 10.76
CA LEU A 346 5.26 -13.61 10.65
C LEU A 346 5.07 -14.31 12.00
N GLU A 347 5.60 -13.73 13.08
CA GLU A 347 5.41 -14.23 14.44
C GLU A 347 3.94 -14.17 14.87
N ALA A 348 3.22 -13.09 14.58
CA ALA A 348 1.81 -12.96 14.90
C ALA A 348 0.97 -14.05 14.22
N ILE A 349 1.22 -14.30 12.92
CA ILE A 349 0.50 -15.30 12.12
C ILE A 349 0.79 -16.72 12.60
N THR A 350 2.06 -17.05 12.81
CA THR A 350 2.44 -18.39 13.29
C THR A 350 1.95 -18.61 14.73
N SER A 351 1.99 -17.59 15.58
CA SER A 351 1.40 -17.62 16.92
C SER A 351 -0.12 -17.85 16.87
N ALA A 352 -0.85 -17.24 15.93
CA ALA A 352 -2.28 -17.50 15.77
C ALA A 352 -2.54 -18.99 15.46
N CYS A 353 -1.76 -19.58 14.54
CA CYS A 353 -1.88 -21.01 14.24
C CYS A 353 -1.60 -21.87 15.49
N TYR A 354 -0.56 -21.56 16.27
CA TYR A 354 -0.24 -22.30 17.49
C TYR A 354 -1.27 -22.13 18.61
N ARG A 355 -2.06 -21.04 18.60
CA ARG A 355 -3.23 -20.87 19.47
C ARG A 355 -4.45 -21.69 19.01
N GLY A 356 -4.40 -22.32 17.84
CA GLY A 356 -5.50 -23.07 17.25
C GLY A 356 -6.42 -22.25 16.34
N VAL A 357 -6.04 -21.01 16.01
CA VAL A 357 -6.78 -20.15 15.07
C VAL A 357 -6.56 -20.67 13.64
N ARG A 358 -7.64 -20.83 12.87
CA ARG A 358 -7.54 -21.20 11.44
C ARG A 358 -7.00 -20.02 10.64
N VAL A 359 -5.86 -20.17 9.98
CA VAL A 359 -5.30 -19.12 9.13
C VAL A 359 -5.30 -19.55 7.66
N ASP A 360 -6.06 -18.85 6.84
CA ASP A 360 -6.11 -19.00 5.39
C ASP A 360 -5.35 -17.85 4.72
N LEU A 361 -4.33 -18.16 3.92
CA LEU A 361 -3.51 -17.20 3.17
C LEU A 361 -3.73 -17.38 1.66
N LEU A 362 -4.44 -16.43 1.05
CA LEU A 362 -4.66 -16.32 -0.39
C LEU A 362 -3.51 -15.57 -1.06
N VAL A 363 -2.87 -16.24 -2.01
CA VAL A 363 -1.77 -15.73 -2.85
C VAL A 363 -1.98 -16.15 -4.31
N GLY A 364 -1.32 -15.50 -5.26
CA GLY A 364 -1.35 -15.93 -6.65
C GLY A 364 -0.49 -17.19 -6.89
N GLU A 365 -0.96 -18.14 -7.71
CA GLU A 365 -0.16 -19.28 -8.19
C GLU A 365 1.12 -18.81 -8.91
N ARG A 366 1.00 -17.73 -9.68
CA ARG A 366 2.11 -17.05 -10.35
C ARG A 366 2.02 -15.56 -10.09
N ALA A 367 3.09 -14.98 -9.54
CA ALA A 367 3.16 -13.54 -9.42
C ALA A 367 3.55 -12.90 -10.77
N ASP A 368 3.27 -11.62 -10.90
CA ASP A 368 3.70 -10.83 -12.04
C ASP A 368 5.19 -10.46 -12.00
N GLN A 369 5.78 -10.43 -10.80
CA GLN A 369 7.18 -10.07 -10.52
C GLN A 369 8.02 -11.27 -10.02
N PHE A 370 9.09 -11.58 -10.74
CA PHE A 370 9.97 -12.72 -10.45
C PHE A 370 10.60 -12.67 -9.05
N MET A 371 11.26 -11.56 -8.70
CA MET A 371 11.96 -11.44 -7.41
C MET A 371 10.98 -11.57 -6.23
N VAL A 372 9.81 -10.94 -6.35
CA VAL A 372 8.78 -10.97 -5.31
C VAL A 372 8.20 -12.38 -5.15
N GLN A 373 7.95 -13.10 -6.26
CA GLN A 373 7.47 -14.48 -6.22
C GLN A 373 8.40 -15.40 -5.44
N HIS A 374 9.70 -15.28 -5.67
CA HIS A 374 10.71 -16.11 -5.02
C HIS A 374 10.94 -15.67 -3.57
N ALA A 375 10.91 -14.36 -3.28
CA ALA A 375 11.01 -13.85 -1.92
C ALA A 375 9.84 -14.33 -1.03
N GLN A 376 8.59 -14.27 -1.50
CA GLN A 376 7.44 -14.79 -0.73
C GLN A 376 7.50 -16.31 -0.54
N SER A 377 7.90 -17.04 -1.60
CA SER A 377 8.04 -18.50 -1.59
C SER A 377 8.97 -18.97 -0.48
N ALA A 378 10.01 -18.20 -0.16
CA ALA A 378 10.95 -18.54 0.91
C ALA A 378 10.31 -18.65 2.30
N TYR A 379 9.12 -18.08 2.54
CA TYR A 379 8.40 -18.15 3.81
C TYR A 379 7.39 -19.30 3.87
N TYR A 380 6.97 -19.86 2.73
CA TYR A 380 5.89 -20.85 2.67
C TYR A 380 6.17 -22.11 3.49
N GLU A 381 7.42 -22.59 3.52
CA GLU A 381 7.74 -23.79 4.30
C GLU A 381 7.53 -23.58 5.80
N GLN A 382 7.91 -22.41 6.32
CA GLN A 382 7.71 -22.06 7.73
C GLN A 382 6.24 -21.89 8.06
N LEU A 383 5.48 -21.22 7.18
CA LEU A 383 4.04 -20.99 7.35
C LEU A 383 3.26 -22.30 7.33
N LEU A 384 3.53 -23.18 6.35
CA LEU A 384 2.88 -24.49 6.22
C LEU A 384 3.19 -25.39 7.43
N LYS A 385 4.43 -25.36 7.95
CA LYS A 385 4.80 -26.10 9.17
C LYS A 385 4.11 -25.56 10.42
N ALA A 386 3.81 -24.27 10.47
CA ALA A 386 3.08 -23.66 11.59
C ALA A 386 1.57 -23.96 11.55
N GLY A 387 1.03 -24.36 10.39
CA GLY A 387 -0.39 -24.68 10.20
C GLY A 387 -1.17 -23.68 9.35
N VAL A 388 -0.49 -22.70 8.72
CA VAL A 388 -1.13 -21.79 7.76
C VAL A 388 -1.57 -22.56 6.52
N ARG A 389 -2.82 -22.38 6.11
CA ARG A 389 -3.37 -22.94 4.87
C ARG A 389 -3.14 -21.96 3.73
N ILE A 390 -2.23 -22.30 2.83
CA ILE A 390 -1.90 -21.44 1.69
C ILE A 390 -2.76 -21.83 0.49
N TRP A 391 -3.40 -20.85 -0.12
CA TRP A 391 -4.32 -21.00 -1.24
C TRP A 391 -3.80 -20.27 -2.46
N GLU A 392 -3.51 -21.01 -3.53
CA GLU A 392 -3.01 -20.48 -4.80
C GLU A 392 -4.17 -20.14 -5.75
N PHE A 393 -4.39 -18.85 -5.97
CA PHE A 393 -5.34 -18.31 -6.94
C PHE A 393 -4.84 -18.59 -8.37
N PRO A 394 -5.70 -19.10 -9.27
CA PRO A 394 -5.26 -19.73 -10.51
C PRO A 394 -4.65 -18.76 -11.53
N ALA A 395 -3.52 -19.15 -12.13
CA ALA A 395 -2.97 -18.47 -13.30
C ALA A 395 -3.90 -18.61 -14.53
N PRO A 396 -3.91 -17.65 -15.49
CA PRO A 396 -3.03 -16.49 -15.61
C PRO A 396 -3.47 -15.25 -14.82
N TYR A 397 -4.57 -15.33 -14.07
CA TYR A 397 -5.05 -14.23 -13.24
C TYR A 397 -4.07 -13.93 -12.10
N VAL A 398 -3.94 -12.66 -11.78
CA VAL A 398 -3.07 -12.15 -10.72
C VAL A 398 -3.96 -11.54 -9.66
N LEU A 399 -4.17 -12.27 -8.57
CA LEU A 399 -4.90 -11.79 -7.42
C LEU A 399 -4.15 -10.63 -6.79
N HIS A 400 -4.71 -9.43 -6.86
CA HIS A 400 -4.07 -8.19 -6.41
C HIS A 400 -4.93 -7.41 -5.42
N THR A 401 -6.06 -7.97 -5.00
CA THR A 401 -6.78 -7.52 -3.81
C THR A 401 -5.88 -7.61 -2.57
N LYS A 402 -5.99 -6.64 -1.65
CA LYS A 402 -5.37 -6.70 -0.33
C LYS A 402 -6.43 -6.56 0.75
N PHE A 403 -6.66 -7.63 1.50
CA PHE A 403 -7.56 -7.57 2.64
C PHE A 403 -7.14 -8.55 3.74
N VAL A 404 -7.57 -8.25 4.95
CA VAL A 404 -7.50 -9.12 6.12
C VAL A 404 -8.87 -9.15 6.76
N LEU A 405 -9.32 -10.32 7.19
CA LEU A 405 -10.59 -10.50 7.89
C LEU A 405 -10.38 -11.46 9.06
N THR A 406 -10.79 -11.08 10.25
CA THR A 406 -10.69 -11.93 11.45
C THR A 406 -12.07 -12.25 11.98
N ASP A 407 -12.25 -13.50 12.40
CA ASP A 407 -13.45 -14.02 13.06
C ASP A 407 -14.77 -13.64 12.36
N PRO A 408 -14.90 -13.81 11.03
CA PRO A 408 -16.10 -13.41 10.30
C PRO A 408 -17.35 -14.11 10.86
N GLY A 409 -18.43 -13.35 11.04
CA GLY A 409 -19.68 -13.85 11.63
C GLY A 409 -19.70 -13.89 13.18
N HIS A 410 -18.60 -13.56 13.86
CA HIS A 410 -18.54 -13.50 15.32
C HIS A 410 -18.55 -12.07 15.87
N GLU A 411 -18.93 -11.93 17.14
CA GLU A 411 -18.77 -10.68 17.88
C GLU A 411 -17.27 -10.35 18.01
N GLY A 412 -16.86 -9.17 17.53
CA GLY A 412 -15.44 -8.79 17.43
C GLY A 412 -14.81 -9.05 16.05
N ALA A 413 -15.60 -9.47 15.06
CA ALA A 413 -15.15 -9.51 13.67
C ALA A 413 -14.62 -8.13 13.23
N VAL A 414 -13.42 -8.11 12.67
CA VAL A 414 -12.80 -6.90 12.12
C VAL A 414 -12.13 -7.19 10.80
N GLY A 415 -12.02 -6.15 9.97
CA GLY A 415 -11.51 -6.27 8.61
C GLY A 415 -10.58 -5.13 8.25
N VAL A 416 -9.74 -5.35 7.25
CA VAL A 416 -8.94 -4.32 6.59
C VAL A 416 -9.04 -4.54 5.10
N VAL A 417 -9.24 -3.48 4.33
CA VAL A 417 -9.14 -3.48 2.87
C VAL A 417 -8.44 -2.21 2.40
N GLY A 418 -7.61 -2.29 1.37
CA GLY A 418 -6.88 -1.10 0.92
C GLY A 418 -5.81 -1.38 -0.12
N SER A 419 -4.80 -0.51 -0.14
CA SER A 419 -3.70 -0.57 -1.10
C SER A 419 -2.47 -1.33 -0.59
N SER A 420 -2.32 -1.43 0.74
CA SER A 420 -1.14 -2.02 1.37
C SER A 420 -1.03 -3.51 1.16
N ASN A 421 0.10 -3.98 0.64
CA ASN A 421 0.44 -5.39 0.74
C ASN A 421 0.93 -5.72 2.15
N MET A 422 1.03 -7.02 2.44
CA MET A 422 1.65 -7.54 3.66
C MET A 422 3.15 -7.80 3.43
N ASP A 423 3.87 -6.75 3.04
CA ASP A 423 5.31 -6.78 2.78
C ASP A 423 6.06 -5.60 3.43
N ILE A 424 7.37 -5.79 3.65
CA ILE A 424 8.25 -4.80 4.27
C ILE A 424 8.15 -3.44 3.57
N ARG A 425 8.06 -3.41 2.23
CA ARG A 425 7.97 -2.16 1.46
C ARG A 425 6.70 -1.37 1.76
N SER A 426 5.58 -2.06 1.85
CA SER A 426 4.27 -1.46 2.13
C SER A 426 4.19 -0.89 3.55
N PHE A 427 4.96 -1.48 4.48
CA PHE A 427 5.05 -0.98 5.85
C PHE A 427 6.00 0.20 6.02
N SER A 428 7.14 0.24 5.31
CA SER A 428 8.20 1.23 5.55
C SER A 428 8.44 2.25 4.43
N LEU A 429 8.24 1.87 3.16
CA LEU A 429 8.70 2.64 2.00
C LEU A 429 7.57 3.26 1.17
N ASN A 430 6.48 2.53 0.95
CA ASN A 430 5.39 2.98 0.11
C ASN A 430 4.41 3.81 0.92
N TYR A 431 3.92 4.90 0.33
CA TYR A 431 2.70 5.53 0.84
C TYR A 431 1.53 4.62 0.49
N GLU A 432 0.82 4.17 1.51
CA GLU A 432 -0.33 3.28 1.39
C GLU A 432 -1.50 3.83 2.20
N SER A 433 -2.67 3.25 1.98
CA SER A 433 -3.89 3.54 2.72
C SER A 433 -4.64 2.25 2.97
N SER A 434 -4.96 1.99 4.24
CA SER A 434 -5.77 0.87 4.70
C SER A 434 -7.06 1.41 5.31
N LEU A 435 -8.20 0.78 5.00
CA LEU A 435 -9.49 1.06 5.62
C LEU A 435 -9.74 -0.03 6.66
N PHE A 436 -9.62 0.31 7.94
CA PHE A 436 -9.99 -0.57 9.04
C PHE A 436 -11.51 -0.55 9.21
N VAL A 437 -12.09 -1.75 9.27
CA VAL A 437 -13.52 -1.99 9.42
C VAL A 437 -13.72 -2.56 10.82
N ALA A 438 -14.16 -1.71 11.74
CA ALA A 438 -14.34 -2.08 13.14
C ALA A 438 -15.66 -2.85 13.35
N SER A 439 -16.68 -2.53 12.57
CA SER A 439 -17.96 -3.23 12.52
C SER A 439 -18.74 -2.80 11.27
N GLY A 440 -19.69 -3.64 10.84
CA GLY A 440 -20.66 -3.29 9.80
C GLY A 440 -20.72 -4.25 8.60
N PRO A 441 -21.62 -3.97 7.62
CA PRO A 441 -21.88 -4.84 6.47
C PRO A 441 -20.66 -5.15 5.59
N LEU A 442 -19.63 -4.30 5.54
CA LEU A 442 -18.43 -4.54 4.72
C LEU A 442 -17.67 -5.80 5.17
N LEU A 443 -17.75 -6.19 6.44
CA LEU A 443 -17.17 -7.44 6.93
C LEU A 443 -17.74 -8.66 6.19
N GLY A 444 -19.07 -8.70 6.02
CA GLY A 444 -19.75 -9.76 5.26
C GLY A 444 -19.44 -9.71 3.76
N ALA A 445 -19.28 -8.52 3.20
CA ALA A 445 -18.85 -8.38 1.80
C ALA A 445 -17.42 -8.90 1.57
N LEU A 446 -16.50 -8.65 2.51
CA LEU A 446 -15.14 -9.18 2.49
C LEU A 446 -15.12 -10.70 2.71
N GLU A 447 -15.98 -11.23 3.58
CA GLU A 447 -16.16 -12.67 3.78
C GLU A 447 -16.57 -13.35 2.47
N GLN A 448 -17.61 -12.83 1.81
CA GLN A 448 -18.08 -13.36 0.53
C GLN A 448 -17.01 -13.26 -0.56
N LEU A 449 -16.26 -12.15 -0.61
CA LEU A 449 -15.15 -11.98 -1.55
C LEU A 449 -14.07 -13.04 -1.33
N GLY A 450 -13.67 -13.26 -0.07
CA GLY A 450 -12.71 -14.29 0.33
C GLY A 450 -13.18 -15.69 -0.02
N ALA A 451 -14.44 -16.02 0.28
CA ALA A 451 -15.05 -17.30 -0.06
C ALA A 451 -15.04 -17.56 -1.58
N ASN A 452 -15.35 -16.54 -2.39
CA ASN A 452 -15.29 -16.65 -3.85
C ASN A 452 -13.86 -16.92 -4.35
N TYR A 453 -12.86 -16.27 -3.76
CA TYR A 453 -11.46 -16.53 -4.11
C TYR A 453 -11.00 -17.92 -3.68
N LEU A 454 -11.37 -18.37 -2.49
CA LEU A 454 -11.07 -19.72 -2.00
C LEU A 454 -11.69 -20.81 -2.89
N ALA A 455 -12.93 -20.62 -3.34
CA ALA A 455 -13.66 -21.59 -4.15
C ALA A 455 -12.97 -21.96 -5.48
N VAL A 456 -12.16 -21.05 -6.03
CA VAL A 456 -11.41 -21.27 -7.28
C VAL A 456 -9.92 -21.53 -7.05
N SER A 457 -9.45 -21.40 -5.81
CA SER A 457 -8.04 -21.56 -5.44
C SER A 457 -7.69 -23.01 -5.13
N LYS A 458 -6.40 -23.34 -5.25
CA LYS A 458 -5.87 -24.67 -4.90
C LYS A 458 -5.06 -24.59 -3.62
N GLU A 459 -5.31 -25.49 -2.67
CA GLU A 459 -4.50 -25.58 -1.47
C GLU A 459 -3.07 -26.05 -1.80
N LEU A 460 -2.08 -25.32 -1.31
CA LEU A 460 -0.68 -25.67 -1.38
C LEU A 460 -0.29 -26.44 -0.12
N THR A 461 -0.09 -27.76 -0.25
CA THR A 461 0.27 -28.59 0.91
C THR A 461 1.78 -28.60 1.16
N LEU A 462 2.18 -28.94 2.39
CA LEU A 462 3.59 -29.09 2.77
C LEU A 462 4.28 -30.19 1.94
N GLU A 463 3.57 -31.28 1.62
CA GLU A 463 4.10 -32.38 0.80
C GLU A 463 4.39 -31.91 -0.61
N ARG A 464 3.46 -31.15 -1.23
CA ARG A 464 3.66 -30.56 -2.55
C ARG A 464 4.81 -29.56 -2.52
N TRP A 465 4.86 -28.71 -1.51
CA TRP A 465 5.91 -27.69 -1.37
C TRP A 465 7.30 -28.31 -1.19
N SER A 466 7.41 -29.40 -0.43
CA SER A 466 8.69 -30.06 -0.13
C SER A 466 9.32 -30.78 -1.32
N ARG A 467 8.53 -31.08 -2.37
CA ARG A 467 9.02 -31.72 -3.62
C ARG A 467 9.70 -30.74 -4.59
N ARG A 468 9.78 -29.45 -4.26
CA ARG A 468 10.38 -28.45 -5.14
C ARG A 468 11.88 -28.72 -5.38
N PRO A 469 12.40 -28.54 -6.60
CA PRO A 469 13.81 -28.77 -6.89
C PRO A 469 14.75 -27.89 -6.05
N TRP A 470 15.95 -28.41 -5.75
CA TRP A 470 16.94 -27.70 -4.93
C TRP A 470 17.32 -26.32 -5.49
N TYR A 471 17.39 -26.19 -6.83
CA TYR A 471 17.73 -24.93 -7.48
C TYR A 471 16.65 -23.87 -7.24
N ARG A 472 15.37 -24.26 -7.21
CA ARG A 472 14.27 -23.35 -6.90
C ARG A 472 14.38 -22.88 -5.45
N ARG A 473 14.65 -23.80 -4.52
CA ARG A 473 14.88 -23.46 -3.11
C ARG A 473 16.05 -22.49 -2.92
N TYR A 474 17.13 -22.67 -3.66
CA TYR A 474 18.27 -21.76 -3.63
C TYR A 474 17.87 -20.35 -4.10
N VAL A 475 17.17 -20.25 -5.24
CA VAL A 475 16.68 -18.96 -5.76
C VAL A 475 15.71 -18.30 -4.78
N ASP A 476 14.77 -19.03 -4.20
CA ASP A 476 13.84 -18.51 -3.18
C ASP A 476 14.62 -17.89 -2.00
N ASN A 477 15.61 -18.61 -1.47
CA ASN A 477 16.43 -18.16 -0.35
C ASN A 477 17.27 -16.91 -0.69
N VAL A 478 17.86 -16.86 -1.89
CA VAL A 478 18.62 -15.68 -2.34
C VAL A 478 17.69 -14.47 -2.49
N MET A 479 16.51 -14.66 -3.07
CA MET A 479 15.54 -13.58 -3.28
C MET A 479 14.97 -13.07 -1.96
N LYS A 480 14.85 -13.91 -0.92
CA LYS A 480 14.51 -13.47 0.45
C LYS A 480 15.48 -12.41 0.99
N LEU A 481 16.78 -12.47 0.67
CA LEU A 481 17.75 -11.48 1.16
C LEU A 481 17.51 -10.08 0.57
N THR A 482 16.83 -9.99 -0.57
CA THR A 482 16.54 -8.70 -1.22
C THR A 482 15.54 -7.86 -0.43
N SER A 483 14.75 -8.46 0.45
CA SER A 483 13.83 -7.73 1.34
C SER A 483 14.55 -7.04 2.49
N ALA A 484 15.73 -7.53 2.89
CA ALA A 484 16.53 -6.89 3.94
C ALA A 484 17.17 -5.57 3.47
N LEU A 485 17.31 -5.35 2.16
CA LEU A 485 17.83 -4.10 1.58
C LEU A 485 16.73 -3.03 1.41
N GLN A 486 15.49 -3.35 1.76
CA GLN A 486 14.33 -2.47 1.63
C GLN A 486 14.05 -1.68 2.91
#